data_AF-A0A1C6IRG5-F1
#
_entry.id   AF-A0A1C6IRG5-F1
#
_cell.length_a   1.000
_cell.length_b   1.000
_cell.length_c   1.000
_cell.angle_alpha   90.00
_cell.angle_beta   90.00
_cell.angle_gamma   90.00
#
_symmetry.space_group_name_H-M   'P 1'
#
loop_
_entity.id
_entity.type
_entity.pdbx_description
1 polymer ?
#
loop_
_entity_poly.entity_id
_entity_poly.type
_entity_poly.pdbx_seq_one_letter_code
_entity_poly.pdbx_strand_id
1 'polypeptide(L)'
;MHEHQEHCNCSCGHHQEHHSLHPHGGGLTEAQTAFLHELEHHHFLPVARFLIESSREDDFSSVALAPVYLRGPEESMEWVKETGAMLLGLEEKGYLTLDYDYPLESYPYTEYRQSDLYAYFCRTIEEAKGRPGFLGDTPVLELGSIAPAE
;
A
#
# COMPACT_ATOMS: atom_id res chain seq x y z
N MET A 1 58.27 -34.30 12.12
CA MET A 1 57.06 -34.96 12.63
C MET A 1 56.38 -33.93 13.54
N HIS A 2 55.09 -33.66 13.28
CA HIS A 2 54.15 -32.67 13.84
C HIS A 2 54.30 -32.34 15.36
N GLU A 3 53.88 -31.18 15.89
CA GLU A 3 52.48 -30.74 16.03
C GLU A 3 52.29 -29.22 16.27
N HIS A 4 51.09 -28.75 15.94
CA HIS A 4 50.53 -27.40 16.10
C HIS A 4 50.18 -27.08 17.57
N GLN A 5 50.18 -25.80 17.97
CA GLN A 5 49.00 -25.18 18.60
C GLN A 5 49.09 -23.64 18.59
N GLU A 6 47.97 -23.05 18.17
CA GLU A 6 47.67 -21.63 18.04
C GLU A 6 47.31 -21.00 19.40
N HIS A 7 47.16 -19.67 19.42
CA HIS A 7 46.05 -18.91 20.03
C HIS A 7 46.46 -17.43 20.17
N CYS A 8 46.08 -16.60 19.20
CA CYS A 8 46.07 -15.14 19.33
C CYS A 8 44.69 -14.69 19.82
N ASN A 9 44.69 -13.92 20.91
CA ASN A 9 43.51 -13.42 21.59
C ASN A 9 42.95 -12.16 20.91
N CYS A 10 41.64 -12.13 20.75
CA CYS A 10 40.81 -11.15 20.04
C CYS A 10 40.81 -9.74 20.63
N SER A 11 40.68 -8.72 19.77
CA SER A 11 39.88 -7.51 20.03
C SER A 11 39.70 -6.72 18.73
N CYS A 12 38.52 -6.82 18.10
CA CYS A 12 38.12 -5.95 16.98
C CYS A 12 36.63 -5.63 17.09
N GLY A 13 36.31 -4.35 16.87
CA GLY A 13 35.09 -3.67 17.29
C GLY A 13 33.79 -4.10 16.60
N HIS A 14 32.70 -3.99 17.36
CA HIS A 14 31.34 -4.00 16.84
C HIS A 14 30.97 -2.59 16.35
N HIS A 15 31.10 -2.35 15.06
CA HIS A 15 30.28 -1.38 14.34
C HIS A 15 29.25 -2.19 13.54
N GLN A 16 28.03 -2.28 14.07
CA GLN A 16 26.89 -2.77 13.30
C GLN A 16 26.38 -1.62 12.42
N GLU A 17 26.97 -1.47 11.25
CA GLU A 17 26.30 -0.80 10.14
C GLU A 17 25.29 -1.79 9.56
N HIS A 18 24.01 -1.56 9.86
CA HIS A 18 22.90 -2.36 9.34
C HIS A 18 22.66 -2.00 7.86
N HIS A 19 23.62 -2.36 7.01
CA HIS A 19 23.43 -2.38 5.56
C HIS A 19 22.57 -3.61 5.23
N SER A 20 21.25 -3.41 5.22
CA SER A 20 20.30 -4.36 4.64
C SER A 20 20.48 -4.37 3.12
N LEU A 21 21.49 -5.11 2.68
CA LEU A 21 21.65 -5.54 1.29
C LEU A 21 20.58 -6.59 1.02
N HIS A 22 19.52 -6.18 0.31
CA HIS A 22 18.52 -7.07 -0.25
C HIS A 22 19.19 -8.17 -1.09
N PRO A 23 19.02 -9.46 -0.76
CA PRO A 23 19.18 -10.50 -1.75
C PRO A 23 17.93 -10.49 -2.63
N HIS A 24 18.12 -10.38 -3.94
CA HIS A 24 17.15 -10.86 -4.91
C HIS A 24 16.91 -12.36 -4.63
N GLY A 25 15.84 -12.66 -3.90
CA GLY A 25 15.37 -14.00 -3.62
C GLY A 25 13.85 -13.94 -3.51
N GLY A 26 13.15 -14.81 -4.23
CA GLY A 26 11.68 -14.82 -4.36
C GLY A 26 10.91 -15.18 -3.08
N GLY A 27 11.37 -14.72 -1.92
CA GLY A 27 10.69 -14.82 -0.64
C GLY A 27 9.84 -13.59 -0.33
N LEU A 28 9.07 -13.69 0.76
CA LEU A 28 8.34 -12.57 1.34
C LEU A 28 9.28 -11.70 2.17
N THR A 29 9.09 -10.39 2.12
CA THR A 29 9.76 -9.48 3.06
C THR A 29 9.14 -9.60 4.46
N GLU A 30 9.78 -9.06 5.48
CA GLU A 30 9.21 -9.02 6.84
C GLU A 30 7.89 -8.25 6.86
N ALA A 31 7.80 -7.12 6.16
CA ALA A 31 6.57 -6.33 6.04
C ALA A 31 5.45 -7.10 5.33
N GLN A 32 5.79 -7.80 4.23
CA GLN A 32 4.83 -8.66 3.52
C GLN A 32 4.31 -9.78 4.41
N THR A 33 5.20 -10.44 5.16
CA THR A 33 4.83 -11.53 6.08
C THR A 33 3.95 -11.03 7.22
N ALA A 34 4.28 -9.88 7.81
CA ALA A 34 3.49 -9.26 8.87
C ALA A 34 2.08 -8.89 8.38
N PHE A 35 1.97 -8.33 7.17
CA PHE A 35 0.69 -7.99 6.57
C PHE A 35 -0.17 -9.23 6.30
N LEU A 36 0.42 -10.31 5.76
CA LEU A 36 -0.32 -11.55 5.52
C LEU A 36 -0.83 -12.16 6.83
N HIS A 37 -0.04 -12.11 7.91
CA HIS A 37 -0.54 -12.52 9.21
C HIS A 37 -1.70 -11.65 9.68
N GLU A 38 -1.66 -10.33 9.53
CA GLU A 38 -2.80 -9.46 9.85
C GLU A 38 -4.06 -9.87 9.06
N LEU A 39 -3.90 -10.11 7.75
CA LEU A 39 -4.98 -10.55 6.88
C LEU A 39 -5.56 -11.92 7.29
N GLU A 40 -4.71 -12.88 7.69
CA GLU A 40 -5.16 -14.18 8.21
C GLU A 40 -6.01 -14.05 9.48
N HIS A 41 -5.68 -13.09 10.36
CA HIS A 41 -6.43 -12.87 11.61
C HIS A 41 -7.79 -12.19 11.37
N HIS A 42 -7.87 -11.29 10.39
CA HIS A 42 -9.07 -10.50 10.11
C HIS A 42 -9.95 -11.10 9.01
N HIS A 43 -9.43 -12.07 8.25
CA HIS A 43 -10.00 -12.68 7.03
C HIS A 43 -10.21 -11.71 5.86
N PHE A 44 -10.57 -10.46 6.14
CA PHE A 44 -10.68 -9.40 5.15
C PHE A 44 -10.20 -8.08 5.73
N LEU A 45 -9.54 -7.27 4.90
CA LEU A 45 -9.12 -5.91 5.26
C LEU A 45 -9.73 -4.89 4.29
N PRO A 46 -10.01 -3.65 4.73
CA PRO A 46 -10.54 -2.62 3.83
C PRO A 46 -9.44 -2.15 2.86
N VAL A 47 -9.83 -1.74 1.65
CA VAL A 47 -8.98 -0.98 0.73
C VAL A 47 -9.83 0.03 -0.03
N ALA A 48 -9.20 1.00 -0.67
CA ALA A 48 -9.88 1.92 -1.57
C ALA A 48 -9.03 2.23 -2.80
N ARG A 49 -9.63 2.89 -3.78
CA ARG A 49 -8.91 3.61 -4.84
C ARG A 49 -9.54 4.98 -5.07
N PHE A 50 -8.71 5.92 -5.47
CA PHE A 50 -9.14 7.27 -5.84
C PHE A 50 -9.24 7.36 -7.35
N LEU A 51 -10.43 7.69 -7.82
CA LEU A 51 -10.77 7.81 -9.23
C LEU A 51 -11.13 9.26 -9.57
N ILE A 52 -10.88 9.63 -10.81
CA ILE A 52 -11.32 10.87 -11.41
C ILE A 52 -12.31 10.53 -12.52
N GLU A 53 -13.55 11.01 -12.37
CA GLU A 53 -14.60 10.87 -13.38
C GLU A 53 -14.95 12.23 -13.99
N SER A 54 -15.70 12.21 -15.10
CA SER A 54 -16.21 13.41 -15.74
C SER A 54 -17.72 13.49 -15.59
N SER A 55 -18.21 14.64 -15.13
CA SER A 55 -19.64 14.96 -15.16
C SER A 55 -20.22 15.18 -16.57
N ARG A 56 -19.36 15.17 -17.61
CA ARG A 56 -19.72 15.45 -19.01
C ARG A 56 -19.55 14.27 -19.95
N GLU A 57 -18.71 13.31 -19.58
CA GLU A 57 -18.40 12.12 -20.38
C GLU A 57 -18.48 10.89 -19.49
N ASP A 58 -19.58 10.14 -19.61
CA ASP A 58 -19.87 8.97 -18.75
C ASP A 58 -18.80 7.87 -18.86
N ASP A 59 -18.13 7.76 -20.01
CA ASP A 59 -17.07 6.76 -20.24
C ASP A 59 -15.69 7.20 -19.73
N PHE A 60 -15.55 8.41 -19.19
CA PHE A 60 -14.27 8.90 -18.67
C PHE A 60 -14.11 8.51 -17.20
N SER A 61 -13.17 7.61 -16.93
CA SER A 61 -12.68 7.30 -15.59
C SER A 61 -11.16 7.08 -15.62
N SER A 62 -10.46 7.65 -14.64
CA SER A 62 -9.00 7.52 -14.50
C SER A 62 -8.61 7.27 -13.06
N VAL A 63 -7.76 6.28 -12.82
CA VAL A 63 -7.19 6.01 -11.49
C VAL A 63 -6.14 7.06 -11.15
N ALA A 64 -6.34 7.77 -10.04
CA ALA A 64 -5.38 8.72 -9.49
C ALA A 64 -4.45 8.05 -8.46
N LEU A 65 -4.98 7.14 -7.65
CA LEU A 65 -4.21 6.41 -6.63
C LEU A 65 -4.85 5.06 -6.32
N ALA A 66 -4.09 3.98 -6.48
CA ALA A 66 -4.48 2.64 -6.11
C ALA A 66 -3.25 1.75 -5.88
N PRO A 67 -3.30 0.78 -4.95
CA PRO A 67 -4.30 0.66 -3.89
C PRO A 67 -4.07 1.71 -2.77
N VAL A 68 -5.14 2.10 -2.08
CA VAL A 68 -5.09 2.93 -0.88
C VAL A 68 -5.50 2.06 0.30
N TYR A 69 -4.55 1.73 1.17
CA TYR A 69 -4.79 1.13 2.48
C TYR A 69 -4.51 2.20 3.54
N LEU A 70 -5.35 2.30 4.56
CA LEU A 70 -5.17 3.26 5.66
C LEU A 70 -5.37 2.57 7.00
N ARG A 71 -4.47 2.82 7.95
CA ARG A 71 -4.67 2.46 9.36
C ARG A 71 -5.39 3.56 10.15
N GLY A 72 -5.40 4.77 9.62
CA GLY A 72 -6.03 5.95 10.19
C GLY A 72 -6.13 7.10 9.18
N PRO A 73 -6.92 8.14 9.47
CA PRO A 73 -7.17 9.24 8.52
C PRO A 73 -5.94 10.13 8.27
N GLU A 74 -4.95 10.13 9.15
CA GLU A 74 -3.73 10.95 9.07
C GLU A 74 -2.57 10.25 8.32
N GLU A 75 -2.80 9.08 7.73
CA GLU A 75 -1.77 8.35 6.98
C GLU A 75 -1.22 9.19 5.82
N SER A 76 0.10 9.13 5.65
CA SER A 76 0.80 9.98 4.69
C SER A 76 0.75 9.39 3.27
N MET A 77 0.86 10.26 2.27
CA MET A 77 1.00 9.85 0.86
C MET A 77 2.18 8.91 0.63
N GLU A 78 3.30 9.12 1.33
CA GLU A 78 4.49 8.27 1.23
C GLU A 78 4.21 6.87 1.73
N TRP A 79 3.63 6.76 2.93
CA TRP A 79 3.29 5.48 3.54
C TRP A 79 2.27 4.70 2.69
N VAL A 80 1.26 5.38 2.16
CA VAL A 80 0.25 4.77 1.27
C VAL A 80 0.90 4.24 -0.01
N LYS A 81 1.88 4.95 -0.59
CA LYS A 81 2.59 4.48 -1.78
C LYS A 81 3.46 3.27 -1.50
N GLU A 82 4.19 3.27 -0.38
CA GLU A 82 5.02 2.13 0.03
C GLU A 82 4.15 0.89 0.29
N THR A 83 3.08 1.07 1.07
CA THR A 83 2.15 -0.01 1.38
C THR A 83 1.43 -0.48 0.13
N GLY A 84 1.03 0.44 -0.77
CA GLY A 84 0.37 0.07 -2.00
C GLY A 84 1.27 -0.75 -2.93
N ALA A 85 2.55 -0.40 -3.05
CA ALA A 85 3.52 -1.20 -3.79
C ALA A 85 3.73 -2.58 -3.15
N MET A 86 3.73 -2.67 -1.81
CA MET A 86 3.78 -3.94 -1.10
C MET A 86 2.57 -4.83 -1.40
N LEU A 87 1.36 -4.26 -1.38
CA LEU A 87 0.10 -4.98 -1.66
C LEU A 87 0.06 -5.50 -3.09
N LEU A 88 0.42 -4.66 -4.07
CA LEU A 88 0.52 -5.08 -5.48
C LEU A 88 1.53 -6.23 -5.62
N GLY A 89 2.69 -6.13 -4.96
CA GLY A 89 3.67 -7.22 -4.98
C GLY A 89 3.22 -8.50 -4.27
N LEU A 90 2.24 -8.44 -3.37
CA LEU A 90 1.61 -9.62 -2.76
C LEU A 90 0.54 -10.22 -3.68
N GLU A 91 -0.26 -9.38 -4.32
CA GLU A 91 -1.25 -9.76 -5.32
C GLU A 91 -0.60 -10.44 -6.53
N GLU A 92 0.47 -9.85 -7.08
CA GLU A 92 1.24 -10.41 -8.20
C GLU A 92 1.83 -11.79 -7.88
N LYS A 93 2.16 -12.03 -6.60
CA LYS A 93 2.66 -13.32 -6.11
C LYS A 93 1.53 -14.31 -5.77
N GLY A 94 0.27 -13.90 -5.85
CA GLY A 94 -0.90 -14.73 -5.57
C GLY A 94 -1.13 -15.02 -4.09
N TYR A 95 -0.78 -14.09 -3.18
CA TYR A 95 -1.05 -14.25 -1.75
C TYR A 95 -2.36 -13.60 -1.29
N LEU A 96 -2.82 -12.58 -2.01
CA LEU A 96 -4.04 -11.85 -1.72
C LEU A 96 -4.69 -11.37 -3.02
N THR A 97 -5.94 -10.93 -2.91
CA THR A 97 -6.67 -10.25 -4.00
C THR A 97 -7.10 -8.86 -3.53
N LEU A 98 -7.04 -7.88 -4.42
CA LEU A 98 -7.60 -6.54 -4.21
C LEU A 98 -8.88 -6.40 -5.03
N ASP A 99 -10.01 -6.32 -4.35
CA ASP A 99 -11.32 -6.27 -5.00
C ASP A 99 -12.03 -4.95 -4.70
N TYR A 100 -12.33 -4.16 -5.74
CA TYR A 100 -13.01 -2.86 -5.62
C TYR A 100 -14.51 -2.92 -5.89
N ASP A 101 -15.04 -4.08 -6.31
CA ASP A 101 -16.47 -4.31 -6.52
C ASP A 101 -17.16 -4.80 -5.24
N TYR A 102 -16.39 -5.34 -4.29
CA TYR A 102 -16.87 -5.90 -3.03
C TYR A 102 -16.33 -5.16 -1.80
N PRO A 103 -16.92 -4.01 -1.41
CA PRO A 103 -16.64 -3.38 -0.13
C PRO A 103 -17.16 -4.22 1.04
N LEU A 104 -16.51 -4.08 2.20
CA LEU A 104 -16.89 -4.78 3.42
C LEU A 104 -18.21 -4.22 3.98
N GLU A 105 -19.28 -5.02 3.94
CA GLU A 105 -20.64 -4.59 4.32
C GLU A 105 -20.76 -4.03 5.75
N SER A 106 -19.95 -4.53 6.69
CA SER A 106 -19.97 -4.12 8.11
C SER A 106 -18.83 -3.19 8.50
N TYR A 107 -18.08 -2.66 7.53
CA TYR A 107 -16.98 -1.74 7.76
C TYR A 107 -17.36 -0.31 7.33
N PRO A 108 -17.17 0.72 8.16
CA PRO A 108 -17.67 2.07 7.86
C PRO A 108 -16.78 2.86 6.88
N TYR A 109 -15.51 2.47 6.71
CA TYR A 109 -14.49 3.20 5.93
C TYR A 109 -14.35 4.68 6.34
N THR A 110 -14.57 4.99 7.62
CA THR A 110 -14.55 6.36 8.14
C THR A 110 -13.18 7.00 7.93
N GLU A 111 -12.11 6.26 8.18
CA GLU A 111 -10.73 6.70 7.99
C GLU A 111 -10.43 7.05 6.53
N TYR A 112 -11.06 6.39 5.56
CA TYR A 112 -10.91 6.72 4.14
C TYR A 112 -11.64 8.00 3.78
N ARG A 113 -12.92 8.10 4.16
CA ARG A 113 -13.78 9.26 3.86
C ARG A 113 -13.30 10.54 4.56
N GLN A 114 -12.69 10.40 5.73
CA GLN A 114 -12.20 11.51 6.55
C GLN A 114 -10.68 11.70 6.45
N SER A 115 -9.99 10.94 5.58
CA SER A 115 -8.54 11.06 5.45
C SER A 115 -8.10 12.43 4.94
N ASP A 116 -6.97 12.90 5.45
CA ASP A 116 -6.28 14.08 4.93
C ASP A 116 -5.93 13.88 3.45
N LEU A 117 -5.63 12.64 3.05
CA LEU A 117 -5.31 12.25 1.69
C LEU A 117 -6.52 12.40 0.74
N TYR A 118 -7.69 11.93 1.14
CA TYR A 118 -8.90 12.08 0.34
C TYR A 118 -9.34 13.55 0.27
N ALA A 119 -9.24 14.29 1.38
CA ALA A 119 -9.49 15.73 1.38
C ALA A 119 -8.53 16.50 0.44
N TYR A 120 -7.24 16.14 0.44
CA TYR A 120 -6.25 16.68 -0.48
C TYR A 120 -6.56 16.36 -1.95
N PHE A 121 -6.96 15.12 -2.23
CA PHE A 121 -7.37 14.68 -3.57
C PHE A 121 -8.56 15.50 -4.09
N CYS A 122 -9.63 15.64 -3.29
CA CYS A 122 -10.79 16.45 -3.66
C CYS A 122 -10.43 17.91 -3.98
N ARG A 123 -9.57 18.55 -3.16
CA ARG A 123 -9.09 19.91 -3.44
C ARG A 123 -8.33 20.01 -4.76
N THR A 124 -7.50 19.01 -5.06
CA THR A 124 -6.71 18.97 -6.30
C THR A 124 -7.60 18.88 -7.53
N ILE A 125 -8.68 18.08 -7.47
CA ILE A 125 -9.65 17.98 -8.57
C ILE A 125 -10.45 19.29 -8.74
N GLU A 126 -10.88 19.91 -7.64
CA GLU A 126 -11.58 21.20 -7.69
C GLU A 126 -10.71 22.30 -8.31
N GLU A 127 -9.42 22.37 -7.96
CA GLU A 127 -8.46 23.29 -8.58
C GLU A 127 -8.25 23.00 -10.07
N ALA A 128 -8.23 21.73 -10.45
CA ALA A 128 -8.01 21.32 -11.83
C ALA A 128 -9.24 21.55 -12.73
N LYS A 129 -10.46 21.46 -12.18
CA LYS A 129 -11.73 21.76 -12.86
C LYS A 129 -11.77 23.18 -13.46
N GLY A 130 -11.08 24.14 -12.83
CA GLY A 130 -10.98 25.51 -13.34
C GLY A 130 -10.06 25.67 -14.56
N ARG A 131 -9.32 24.63 -14.97
CA ARG A 131 -8.35 24.70 -16.06
C ARG A 131 -9.01 24.40 -17.41
N PRO A 132 -8.79 25.23 -18.45
CA PRO A 132 -9.32 24.97 -19.79
C PRO A 132 -8.89 23.59 -20.31
N GLY A 133 -9.86 22.80 -20.77
CA GLY A 133 -9.61 21.47 -21.36
C GLY A 133 -9.42 20.33 -20.36
N PHE A 134 -9.53 20.56 -19.05
CA PHE A 134 -9.54 19.48 -18.08
C PHE A 134 -10.89 18.75 -18.11
N LEU A 135 -10.87 17.42 -18.27
CA LEU A 135 -12.09 16.63 -18.44
C LEU A 135 -12.63 16.07 -17.11
N GLY A 136 -11.72 15.57 -16.26
CA GLY A 136 -12.07 14.96 -14.99
C GLY A 136 -12.40 16.00 -13.92
N ASP A 137 -13.62 16.06 -13.44
CA ASP A 137 -14.08 17.10 -12.52
C ASP A 137 -14.77 16.55 -11.28
N THR A 138 -14.84 15.23 -11.17
CA THR A 138 -15.56 14.53 -10.12
C THR A 138 -14.61 13.57 -9.41
N PRO A 139 -14.22 13.85 -8.15
CA PRO A 139 -13.44 12.91 -7.36
C PRO A 139 -14.33 11.78 -6.87
N VAL A 140 -13.88 10.55 -7.03
CA VAL A 140 -14.59 9.34 -6.60
C VAL A 140 -13.71 8.52 -5.67
N LEU A 141 -14.29 8.14 -4.53
CA LEU A 141 -13.72 7.18 -3.59
C LEU A 141 -14.43 5.85 -3.78
N GLU A 142 -13.75 4.90 -4.40
CA GLU A 142 -14.27 3.56 -4.54
C GLU A 142 -13.68 2.66 -3.45
N LEU A 143 -14.55 1.92 -2.80
CA LEU A 143 -14.24 1.12 -1.62
C LEU A 143 -14.19 -0.34 -2.01
N GLY A 144 -13.25 -1.07 -1.42
CA GLY A 144 -13.00 -2.46 -1.74
C GLY A 144 -12.56 -3.25 -0.52
N SER A 145 -12.25 -4.51 -0.76
CA SER A 145 -11.71 -5.43 0.23
C SER A 145 -10.42 -6.08 -0.25
N ILE A 146 -9.63 -6.49 0.72
CA ILE A 146 -8.46 -7.33 0.57
C ILE A 146 -8.84 -8.68 1.18
N ALA A 147 -8.61 -9.75 0.44
CA ALA A 147 -8.84 -11.13 0.90
C ALA A 147 -7.60 -11.99 0.64
N PRO A 148 -7.36 -13.06 1.40
CA PRO A 148 -6.40 -14.09 1.02
C PRO A 148 -6.74 -14.63 -0.37
N ALA A 149 -5.73 -14.90 -1.19
CA ALA A 149 -5.94 -15.61 -2.44
C ALA A 149 -6.37 -17.06 -2.15
N GLU A 150 -7.26 -17.61 -3.00
CA GLU A 150 -7.77 -18.99 -2.92
C GLU A 150 -6.74 -20.04 -3.35
#